data_AF-A0A358U1C2-F1
#
_entry.id   AF-A0A358U1C2-F1
#
_cell.length_a   1.000
_cell.length_b   1.000
_cell.length_c   1.000
_cell.angle_alpha   90.00
_cell.angle_beta   90.00
_cell.angle_gamma   90.00
#
_symmetry.space_group_name_H-M   'P 1'
#
loop_
_entity.id
_entity.type
_entity.pdbx_description
1 polymer ?
#
loop_
_entity_poly.entity_id
_entity_poly.type
_entity_poly.pdbx_seq_one_letter_code
_entity_poly.pdbx_strand_id
1 'polypeptide(L)'
;MEIINPLLKSAIDMARFVVECTPQPMTIGVSDTTCYLIYYPTHEIDFKLKVGDPIRPKSMADRVLSSGKRQSNRVGAEVFGIPYIGVGVPINKRS
;
A
#
# COMPACT_ATOMS: atom_id res chain seq x y z
N MET A 1 -21.63 -3.00 10.20
CA MET A 1 -20.18 -2.73 10.27
C MET A 1 -19.48 -4.00 9.88
N GLU A 2 -18.78 -4.01 8.76
CA GLU A 2 -17.94 -5.16 8.39
C GLU A 2 -16.88 -5.39 9.48
N ILE A 3 -16.72 -6.64 9.88
CA ILE A 3 -15.69 -7.04 10.84
C ILE A 3 -14.36 -7.02 10.08
N ILE A 4 -13.60 -5.93 10.23
CA ILE A 4 -12.26 -5.83 9.67
C ILE A 4 -11.35 -6.80 10.42
N ASN A 5 -10.56 -7.59 9.69
CA ASN A 5 -9.58 -8.50 10.26
C ASN A 5 -8.66 -7.74 11.25
N PRO A 6 -8.42 -8.24 12.47
CA PRO A 6 -7.61 -7.51 13.46
C PRO A 6 -6.20 -7.14 12.97
N LEU A 7 -5.54 -7.99 12.19
CA LEU A 7 -4.21 -7.68 11.63
C LEU A 7 -4.28 -6.54 10.61
N LEU A 8 -5.32 -6.55 9.77
CA LEU A 8 -5.55 -5.47 8.80
C LEU A 8 -5.85 -4.16 9.53
N LYS A 9 -6.65 -4.21 10.60
CA LYS A 9 -6.91 -3.04 11.44
C LYS A 9 -5.62 -2.49 12.07
N SER A 10 -4.78 -3.36 12.65
CA SER A 10 -3.47 -2.94 13.18
C SER A 10 -2.57 -2.31 12.11
N ALA A 11 -2.56 -2.84 10.89
CA ALA A 11 -1.79 -2.24 9.79
C ALA A 11 -2.31 -0.84 9.42
N ILE A 12 -3.62 -0.64 9.38
CA ILE A 12 -4.25 0.67 9.15
C ILE A 12 -3.83 1.65 10.26
N ASP A 13 -3.98 1.23 11.52
CA ASP A 13 -3.69 2.09 12.68
C ASP A 13 -2.20 2.49 12.76
N MET A 14 -1.30 1.61 12.31
CA MET A 14 0.15 1.85 12.33
C MET A 14 0.68 2.64 11.12
N ALA A 15 -0.02 2.62 9.99
CA ALA A 15 0.52 3.12 8.72
C ALA A 15 0.99 4.59 8.79
N ARG A 16 0.25 5.44 9.51
CA ARG A 16 0.65 6.84 9.70
C ARG A 16 1.97 6.96 10.46
N PHE A 17 2.12 6.22 11.55
CA PHE A 17 3.36 6.19 12.32
C PHE A 17 4.55 5.71 11.48
N VAL A 18 4.34 4.74 10.58
CA VAL A 18 5.39 4.28 9.66
C VAL A 18 5.89 5.42 8.77
N VAL A 19 4.99 6.23 8.21
CA VAL A 19 5.37 7.40 7.40
C VAL A 19 6.13 8.43 8.24
N GLU A 20 5.63 8.74 9.43
CA GLU A 20 6.24 9.75 10.32
C GLU A 20 7.59 9.32 10.90
N CYS A 21 7.82 8.02 11.11
CA CYS A 21 9.09 7.49 11.63
C CYS A 21 10.14 7.21 10.55
N THR A 22 9.77 7.26 9.26
CA THR A 22 10.71 6.95 8.17
C THR A 22 11.55 8.20 7.83
N PRO A 23 12.89 8.11 7.82
CA PRO A 23 13.77 9.26 7.59
C PRO A 23 13.74 9.76 6.14
N GLN A 24 13.29 8.92 5.20
CA GLN A 24 13.15 9.26 3.79
C GLN A 24 11.67 9.48 3.47
N PRO A 25 11.34 10.48 2.65
CA PRO A 25 9.96 10.70 2.25
C PRO A 25 9.40 9.47 1.54
N MET A 26 8.32 8.92 2.08
CA MET A 26 7.61 7.79 1.48
C MET A 26 6.11 7.94 1.66
N THR A 27 5.38 7.49 0.65
CA THR A 27 3.94 7.31 0.74
C THR A 27 3.61 5.86 1.14
N ILE A 28 2.50 5.67 1.86
CA ILE A 28 2.02 4.34 2.22
C ILE A 28 0.53 4.20 1.87
N GLY A 29 0.15 3.01 1.44
CA GLY A 29 -1.25 2.61 1.29
C GLY A 29 -1.46 1.25 1.93
N VAL A 30 -2.62 1.07 2.56
CA VAL A 30 -3.07 -0.23 3.06
C VAL A 30 -4.35 -0.59 2.32
N SER A 31 -4.43 -1.80 1.79
CA SER A 31 -5.57 -2.30 1.04
C SER A 31 -6.05 -3.62 1.64
N ASP A 32 -7.31 -3.95 1.39
CA ASP A 32 -7.73 -5.34 1.40
C ASP A 32 -7.35 -6.00 0.05
N THR A 33 -8.05 -7.06 -0.34
CA THR A 33 -7.82 -7.77 -1.60
C THR A 33 -8.45 -7.08 -2.82
N THR A 34 -9.18 -6.00 -2.63
CA THR A 34 -10.01 -5.34 -3.65
C THR A 34 -9.70 -3.84 -3.80
N CYS A 35 -9.55 -3.11 -2.69
CA CYS A 35 -9.45 -1.66 -2.69
C CYS A 35 -8.57 -1.11 -1.57
N TYR A 36 -8.12 0.13 -1.73
CA TYR A 36 -7.36 0.86 -0.72
C TYR A 36 -8.26 1.31 0.44
N LEU A 37 -7.87 0.98 1.67
CA LEU A 37 -8.56 1.36 2.90
C LEU A 37 -8.02 2.66 3.47
N ILE A 38 -6.73 2.92 3.27
CA ILE A 38 -6.07 4.18 3.60
C ILE A 38 -4.95 4.47 2.61
N TYR A 39 -4.63 5.75 2.47
CA TYR A 39 -3.49 6.24 1.70
C TYR A 39 -2.96 7.53 2.35
N TYR A 40 -1.65 7.56 2.61
CA TYR A 40 -0.96 8.75 3.11
C TYR A 40 0.07 9.21 2.07
N PRO A 41 -0.23 10.27 1.29
CA PRO A 41 0.72 10.85 0.34
C PRO A 41 1.79 11.67 1.05
N THR A 42 2.89 11.95 0.34
CA THR A 42 3.83 13.04 0.69
C THR A 42 3.81 14.11 -0.39
N HIS A 43 4.49 15.23 -0.14
CA HIS A 43 4.65 16.27 -1.16
C HIS A 43 5.45 15.78 -2.37
N GLU A 44 6.42 14.87 -2.21
CA GLU A 44 7.19 14.34 -3.34
C GLU A 44 6.47 13.22 -4.10
N ILE A 45 5.67 12.41 -3.40
CA ILE A 45 5.01 11.23 -3.98
C ILE A 45 3.54 11.19 -3.59
N ASP A 46 2.68 11.57 -4.53
CA ASP A 46 1.23 11.49 -4.42
C ASP A 46 0.63 10.84 -5.66
N PHE A 47 0.16 9.60 -5.51
CA PHE A 47 -0.50 8.82 -6.56
C PHE A 47 -1.97 9.19 -6.76
N LYS A 48 -2.48 10.17 -6.00
CA LYS A 48 -3.88 10.63 -6.02
C LYS A 48 -4.88 9.54 -5.70
N LEU A 49 -4.45 8.53 -4.93
CA LEU A 49 -5.29 7.44 -4.45
C LEU A 49 -6.27 7.93 -3.39
N LYS A 50 -7.48 7.39 -3.43
CA LYS A 50 -8.54 7.62 -2.43
C LYS A 50 -8.96 6.31 -1.78
N VAL A 51 -9.53 6.41 -0.59
CA VAL A 51 -10.18 5.28 0.07
C VAL A 51 -11.30 4.76 -0.85
N GLY A 52 -11.31 3.45 -1.08
CA GLY A 52 -12.22 2.77 -2.00
C GLY A 52 -11.71 2.64 -3.43
N ASP A 53 -10.59 3.27 -3.80
CA ASP A 53 -10.01 3.07 -5.13
C ASP A 53 -9.61 1.59 -5.31
N PRO A 54 -9.90 0.98 -6.47
CA PRO A 54 -9.56 -0.40 -6.73
C PRO A 54 -8.05 -0.58 -6.87
N ILE A 55 -7.57 -1.79 -6.59
CA ILE A 55 -6.17 -2.14 -6.79
C ILE A 55 -5.87 -2.15 -8.29
N ARG A 56 -4.95 -1.28 -8.71
CA ARG A 56 -4.55 -1.19 -10.11
C ARG A 56 -3.69 -2.40 -10.51
N PRO A 57 -3.94 -3.03 -11.66
CA PRO A 57 -3.06 -4.05 -12.20
C PRO A 57 -1.61 -3.55 -12.30
N LYS A 58 -0.65 -4.45 -12.07
CA LYS A 58 0.80 -4.19 -12.06
C LYS A 58 1.31 -3.26 -10.96
N SER A 59 0.42 -2.70 -10.13
CA SER A 59 0.82 -1.94 -8.94
C SER A 59 1.56 -2.81 -7.93
N MET A 60 2.21 -2.18 -6.94
CA MET A 60 2.86 -2.93 -5.86
C MET A 60 1.85 -3.79 -5.08
N ALA A 61 0.64 -3.29 -4.82
CA ALA A 61 -0.40 -4.04 -4.11
C ALA A 61 -0.85 -5.27 -4.92
N ASP A 62 -1.09 -5.12 -6.22
CA ASP A 62 -1.44 -6.22 -7.13
C ASP A 62 -0.36 -7.32 -7.16
N ARG A 63 0.92 -6.92 -7.23
CA ARG A 63 2.06 -7.87 -7.20
C ARG A 63 2.15 -8.62 -5.86
N VAL A 64 1.92 -7.94 -4.74
CA VAL A 64 1.92 -8.57 -3.41
C VAL A 64 0.78 -9.58 -3.30
N LEU A 65 -0.43 -9.19 -3.70
CA LEU A 65 -1.61 -10.06 -3.68
C LEU A 65 -1.43 -11.28 -4.59
N SER A 66 -0.94 -11.07 -5.82
CA SER A 66 -0.71 -12.14 -6.80
C SER A 66 0.35 -13.14 -6.34
N SER A 67 1.41 -12.65 -5.67
CA SER A 67 2.53 -13.49 -5.23
C SER A 67 2.33 -14.12 -3.85
N GLY A 68 1.49 -13.52 -3.00
CA GLY A 68 1.37 -13.86 -1.58
C GLY A 68 2.67 -13.66 -0.78
N LYS A 69 3.63 -12.89 -1.30
CA LYS A 69 4.99 -12.72 -0.74
C LYS A 69 5.40 -11.24 -0.71
N ARG A 70 6.42 -10.93 0.09
CA ARG A 70 7.07 -9.60 0.08
C ARG A 70 7.55 -9.28 -1.34
N GLN A 71 7.21 -8.08 -1.81
CA GLN A 71 7.67 -7.53 -3.08
C GLN A 71 8.49 -6.26 -2.82
N SER A 72 9.53 -6.05 -3.64
CA SER A 72 10.43 -4.89 -3.53
C SER A 72 11.02 -4.60 -4.89
N ASN A 73 10.30 -3.83 -5.70
CA ASN A 73 10.61 -3.66 -7.13
C ASN A 73 10.26 -2.26 -7.61
N ARG A 74 10.85 -1.86 -8.74
CA ARG A 74 10.42 -0.68 -9.49
C ARG A 74 9.06 -0.94 -10.15
N VAL A 75 8.20 0.06 -10.09
CA VAL A 75 6.92 0.14 -10.81
C VAL A 75 7.02 1.32 -11.78
N GLY A 76 6.65 1.07 -13.03
CA GLY A 76 6.75 2.08 -14.07
C GLY A 76 5.63 3.12 -13.99
N ALA A 77 5.82 4.23 -14.71
CA ALA A 77 4.90 5.35 -14.72
C ALA A 77 3.52 5.00 -15.30
N GLU A 78 3.41 3.90 -16.06
CA GLU A 78 2.17 3.41 -16.64
C GLU A 78 1.07 3.07 -15.62
N VAL A 79 1.42 2.88 -14.34
CA VAL A 79 0.44 2.50 -13.30
C VAL A 79 -0.23 3.71 -12.65
N PHE A 80 0.55 4.71 -12.22
CA PHE A 80 0.06 5.90 -11.48
C PHE A 80 0.49 7.24 -12.08
N GLY A 81 1.10 7.25 -13.27
CA GLY A 81 1.65 8.44 -13.90
C GLY A 81 3.04 8.85 -13.39
N ILE A 82 3.50 8.27 -12.28
CA ILE A 82 4.81 8.54 -11.66
C ILE A 82 5.52 7.20 -11.43
N PRO A 83 6.76 7.01 -11.91
CA PRO A 83 7.52 5.79 -11.63
C PRO A 83 8.03 5.82 -10.18
N TYR A 84 8.02 4.66 -9.51
CA TYR A 84 8.43 4.58 -8.11
C TYR A 84 9.12 3.25 -7.78
N ILE A 85 9.91 3.24 -6.70
CA ILE A 85 10.37 2.01 -6.06
C ILE A 85 9.40 1.74 -4.91
N GLY A 86 8.74 0.59 -4.94
CA GLY A 86 7.78 0.21 -3.90
C GLY A 86 8.25 -1.03 -3.15
N VAL A 87 7.91 -1.07 -1.87
CA VAL A 87 7.98 -2.26 -1.03
C VAL A 87 6.58 -2.57 -0.53
N GLY A 88 6.18 -3.83 -0.57
CA GLY A 88 4.90 -4.27 -0.04
C GLY A 88 5.01 -5.64 0.61
N VAL A 89 4.27 -5.82 1.70
CA VAL A 89 4.20 -7.07 2.46
C VAL A 89 2.74 -7.53 2.53
N PRO A 90 2.46 -8.83 2.36
CA PRO A 90 1.11 -9.35 2.52
C PRO A 90 0.73 -9.32 4.01
N ILE A 91 -0.48 -8.87 4.33
CA ILE A 91 -1.00 -8.92 5.70
C ILE A 91 -1.62 -10.31 5.92
N ASN A 92 -0.84 -11.22 6.49
CA ASN A 92 -1.30 -12.56 6.84
C ASN A 92 -0.61 -13.06 8.13
N LYS A 93 -1.12 -14.15 8.70
CA LYS A 93 -0.62 -14.73 9.96
C LYS A 93 0.80 -15.31 9.89
N ARG A 94 1.42 -15.43 8.71
CA ARG A 94 2.71 -16.10 8.48
C ARG A 94 3.81 -15.14 8.02
N SER A 95 3.71 -13.87 8.42
CA SER A 95 4.74 -12.86 8.14
C SER A 95 5.95 -13.04 9.06
#